data_AF-A0A8H7UAZ7-F1
#
_entry.id   AF-A0A8H7UAZ7-F1
#
_cell.length_a   1.000
_cell.length_b   1.000
_cell.length_c   1.000
_cell.angle_alpha   90.00
_cell.angle_beta   90.00
_cell.angle_gamma   90.00
#
_symmetry.space_group_name_H-M   'P 1'
#
loop_
_entity.id
_entity.type
_entity.pdbx_description
1 polymer ?
#
loop_
_entity_poly.entity_id
_entity_poly.type
_entity_poly.pdbx_seq_one_letter_code
_entity_poly.pdbx_strand_id
1 'polypeptide(L)'
;RTQYDEAAIAYTLAGANQDALDAYCLGNSWKEALSIAKQLQYSEDAISDLAYSLIESLKEKRRYNEAARVALDYTKVKVFAQKIQVQKFFFLYNSKFVLHQDVENAVESLIRGNHWSESVRVSHSFGRADLIETHIKPGLAETFSQHKDDIKDMQEQFEKQITRLRELREKKPDAYMNMPDDPTLENVDMFSDTTSMYSQFTRYTSTTAQMSQASARSSTNFAQFNSRSSKNKRREERKKNSGRKGTIYEEEYLVSSLKRLYERAYAMQTEIGEISKSLVVYGYMEEAKAIQKQFLVLLEKLSEAIDGIFVPLQLQQPPNDDGVIPPPTVIEKPSMVAVKWKLELLLD
;
A
#
# COMPACT_ATOMS: atom_id res chain seq x y z
N ARG A 1 -4.95 16.08 8.19
CA ARG A 1 -3.52 15.85 8.45
C ARG A 1 -3.24 16.48 9.79
N THR A 2 -2.97 15.68 10.81
CA THR A 2 -2.47 16.19 12.09
C THR A 2 -1.02 16.59 11.86
N GLN A 3 -0.74 17.89 11.86
CA GLN A 3 0.61 18.45 11.69
C GLN A 3 1.37 18.35 13.03
N TYR A 4 1.68 17.12 13.45
CA TYR A 4 2.42 16.88 14.68
C TYR A 4 3.81 17.55 14.67
N ASP A 5 4.45 17.59 13.50
CA ASP A 5 5.76 18.22 13.35
C ASP A 5 5.71 19.74 13.56
N GLU A 6 4.71 20.43 13.00
CA GLU A 6 4.55 21.88 13.20
C GLU A 6 4.18 22.21 14.66
N ALA A 7 3.34 21.38 15.29
CA ALA A 7 3.03 21.51 16.71
C ALA A 7 4.28 21.31 17.58
N ALA A 8 5.10 20.30 17.28
CA ALA A 8 6.34 20.03 18.00
C ALA A 8 7.35 21.19 17.88
N ILE A 9 7.47 21.79 16.69
CA ILE A 9 8.27 23.00 16.49
C ILE A 9 7.74 24.16 17.32
N ALA A 10 6.41 24.38 17.35
CA ALA A 10 5.80 25.44 18.15
C ALA A 10 6.07 25.25 19.66
N TYR A 11 5.94 24.03 20.18
CA TYR A 11 6.27 23.71 21.58
C TYR A 11 7.77 23.91 21.87
N THR A 12 8.64 23.54 20.95
CA THR A 12 10.09 23.76 21.07
C THR A 12 10.41 25.26 21.15
N LEU A 13 9.80 26.07 20.29
CA LEU A 13 9.95 27.54 20.32
C LEU A 13 9.41 28.18 21.60
N ALA A 14 8.35 27.59 22.18
CA ALA A 14 7.78 28.03 23.45
C ALA A 14 8.57 27.55 24.68
N GLY A 15 9.62 26.74 24.51
CA GLY A 15 10.38 26.13 25.61
C GLY A 15 9.64 24.99 26.33
N ALA A 16 8.48 24.57 25.82
CA ALA A 16 7.68 23.46 26.33
C ALA A 16 8.23 22.12 25.81
N ASN A 17 9.44 21.77 26.26
CA ASN A 17 10.20 20.64 25.72
C ASN A 17 9.51 19.28 25.95
N GLN A 18 8.72 19.12 27.02
CA GLN A 18 7.99 17.88 27.27
C GLN A 18 6.84 17.69 26.27
N ASP A 19 6.06 18.74 26.01
CA ASP A 19 4.99 18.70 25.02
C ASP A 19 5.55 18.56 23.59
N ALA A 20 6.72 19.17 23.33
CA ALA A 20 7.44 19.00 22.08
C ALA A 20 7.86 17.53 21.87
N LEU A 21 8.40 16.88 22.90
CA LEU A 21 8.79 15.47 22.85
C LEU A 21 7.60 14.57 22.48
N ASP A 22 6.47 14.74 23.15
CA ASP A 22 5.26 13.95 22.91
C ASP A 22 4.75 14.16 21.47
N ALA A 23 4.78 15.41 20.99
CA ALA A 23 4.41 15.73 19.62
C ALA A 23 5.36 15.10 18.58
N TYR A 24 6.68 15.09 18.81
CA TYR A 24 7.64 14.40 17.94
C TYR A 24 7.47 12.87 17.96
N CYS A 25 7.15 12.28 19.11
CA CYS A 25 6.83 10.86 19.22
C CYS A 25 5.60 10.50 18.37
N LEU A 26 4.52 11.29 18.48
CA LEU A 26 3.32 11.13 17.64
C LEU A 26 3.62 11.33 16.14
N GLY A 27 4.50 12.28 15.82
CA GLY A 27 5.01 12.52 14.47
C GLY A 27 5.87 11.38 13.91
N ASN A 28 6.43 10.51 14.76
CA ASN A 28 7.50 9.56 14.42
C ASN A 28 8.79 10.25 13.93
N SER A 29 9.06 11.43 14.46
CA SER A 29 10.26 12.23 14.23
C SER A 29 11.29 11.85 15.30
N TRP A 30 11.83 10.63 15.17
CA TRP A 30 12.60 9.94 16.20
C TRP A 30 13.93 10.65 16.53
N LYS A 31 14.54 11.34 15.55
CA LYS A 31 15.81 12.08 15.76
C LYS A 31 15.58 13.26 16.68
N GLU A 32 14.52 14.02 16.40
CA GLU A 32 14.10 15.18 17.15
C GLU A 32 13.64 14.78 18.56
N ALA A 33 12.84 13.71 18.65
CA ALA A 33 12.40 13.16 19.94
C ALA A 33 13.59 12.75 20.83
N LEU A 34 14.53 11.95 20.33
CA LEU A 34 15.70 11.52 21.11
C LEU A 34 16.67 12.67 21.42
N SER A 35 16.74 13.68 20.54
CA SER A 35 17.50 14.91 20.82
C SER A 35 16.91 15.69 21.99
N ILE A 36 15.58 15.88 22.01
CA ILE A 36 14.90 16.58 23.10
C ILE A 36 14.96 15.78 24.40
N ALA A 37 14.81 14.46 24.35
CA ALA A 37 14.97 13.59 25.52
C ALA A 37 16.36 13.76 26.17
N LYS A 38 17.42 13.89 25.36
CA LYS A 38 18.77 14.21 25.87
C LYS A 38 18.88 15.62 26.45
N GLN A 39 18.24 16.62 25.84
CA GLN A 39 18.21 18.00 26.39
C GLN A 39 17.49 18.06 27.74
N LEU A 40 16.44 17.23 27.92
CA LEU A 40 15.72 17.06 29.18
C LEU A 40 16.47 16.19 30.19
N GLN A 41 17.71 15.78 29.89
CA GLN A 41 18.57 14.97 30.76
C GLN A 41 17.94 13.64 31.18
N TYR A 42 17.20 13.00 30.27
CA TYR A 42 16.67 11.66 30.53
C TYR A 42 17.81 10.68 30.82
N SER A 43 17.59 9.76 31.75
CA SER A 43 18.55 8.70 32.03
C SER A 43 18.74 7.82 30.78
N GLU A 44 19.90 7.17 30.68
CA GLU A 44 20.16 6.29 29.54
C GLU A 44 19.15 5.13 29.45
N ASP A 45 18.58 4.70 30.58
CA ASP A 45 17.54 3.67 30.63
C ASP A 45 16.20 4.20 30.11
N ALA A 46 15.83 5.45 30.47
CA ALA A 46 14.63 6.11 29.95
C ALA A 46 14.74 6.38 28.44
N ILE A 47 15.95 6.72 27.96
CA ILE A 47 16.23 6.85 26.52
C ILE A 47 16.07 5.50 25.81
N SER A 48 16.55 4.41 26.41
CA SER A 48 16.38 3.07 25.83
C SER A 48 14.92 2.65 25.78
N ASP A 49 14.12 2.91 26.82
CA ASP A 49 12.69 2.59 26.83
C ASP A 49 11.91 3.41 25.78
N LEU A 50 12.27 4.70 25.62
CA LEU A 50 11.75 5.55 24.55
C LEU A 50 12.18 5.06 23.15
N ALA A 51 13.42 4.59 23.00
CA ALA A 51 13.89 4.02 21.75
C ALA A 51 13.08 2.79 21.34
N TYR A 52 12.76 1.89 22.29
CA TYR A 52 11.91 0.72 22.01
C TYR A 52 10.50 1.09 21.55
N SER A 53 9.86 2.10 22.16
CA SER A 53 8.54 2.55 21.71
C SER A 53 8.57 3.17 20.31
N LEU A 54 9.63 3.94 20.00
CA LEU A 54 9.85 4.51 18.68
C LEU A 54 10.13 3.43 17.62
N ILE A 55 10.90 2.39 17.95
CA ILE A 55 11.18 1.26 17.04
C ILE A 55 9.87 0.60 16.60
N GLU A 56 8.97 0.30 17.55
CA GLU A 56 7.68 -0.32 17.22
C GLU A 56 6.81 0.60 16.36
N SER A 57 6.71 1.89 16.69
CA SER A 57 5.94 2.84 15.87
C SER A 57 6.52 3.01 14.46
N LEU A 58 7.85 2.97 14.31
CA LEU A 58 8.53 3.02 13.02
C LEU A 58 8.30 1.74 12.20
N LYS A 59 8.29 0.56 12.84
CA LYS A 59 7.94 -0.73 12.19
C LYS A 59 6.51 -0.73 11.68
N GLU A 60 5.55 -0.21 12.46
CA GLU A 60 4.15 -0.07 12.03
C GLU A 60 4.02 0.80 10.78
N LYS A 61 4.84 1.86 10.67
CA LYS A 61 4.91 2.73 9.49
C LYS A 61 5.78 2.19 8.36
N ARG A 62 6.29 0.95 8.46
CA ARG A 62 7.21 0.31 7.50
C ARG A 62 8.53 1.04 7.28
N ARG A 63 8.97 1.88 8.25
CA ARG A 63 10.25 2.61 8.22
C ARG A 63 11.37 1.76 8.84
N TYR A 64 11.60 0.59 8.28
CA TYR A 64 12.46 -0.45 8.86
C TYR A 64 13.94 -0.06 8.98
N ASN A 65 14.50 0.69 8.02
CA ASN A 65 15.86 1.21 8.10
C ASN A 65 16.06 2.12 9.32
N GLU A 66 15.06 2.93 9.64
CA GLU A 66 15.14 3.88 10.74
C GLU A 66 14.95 3.18 12.07
N ALA A 67 14.00 2.23 12.15
CA ALA A 67 13.84 1.34 13.29
C ALA A 67 15.15 0.60 13.61
N ALA A 68 15.82 0.05 12.60
CA ALA A 68 17.10 -0.62 12.78
C ALA A 68 18.20 0.32 13.30
N ARG A 69 18.26 1.57 12.79
CA ARG A 69 19.22 2.57 13.31
C ARG A 69 18.94 2.94 14.76
N VAL A 70 17.68 3.15 15.12
CA VAL A 70 17.31 3.45 16.51
C VAL A 70 17.68 2.28 17.43
N ALA A 71 17.44 1.04 16.99
CA ALA A 71 17.87 -0.16 17.70
C ALA A 71 19.39 -0.18 17.92
N LEU A 72 20.17 0.07 16.88
CA LEU A 72 21.64 0.08 17.00
C LEU A 72 22.16 1.25 17.86
N ASP A 73 21.63 2.45 17.69
CA ASP A 73 22.25 3.65 18.26
C ASP A 73 21.80 3.96 19.69
N TYR A 74 20.57 3.56 20.07
CA TYR A 74 19.92 4.06 21.30
C TYR A 74 19.38 2.98 22.25
N THR A 75 19.40 1.70 21.86
CA THR A 75 18.95 0.64 22.78
C THR A 75 20.11 0.09 23.60
N LYS A 76 19.77 -0.29 24.84
CA LYS A 76 20.57 -1.19 25.64
C LYS A 76 19.82 -2.51 25.78
N VAL A 77 20.44 -3.61 25.40
CA VAL A 77 19.99 -4.94 25.81
C VAL A 77 20.09 -4.94 27.34
N LYS A 78 18.93 -4.96 27.99
CA LYS A 78 18.82 -5.24 29.42
C LYS A 78 19.17 -6.72 29.61
N VAL A 79 20.45 -7.08 29.44
CA VAL A 79 20.92 -8.38 29.89
C VAL A 79 20.68 -8.35 31.39
N PHE A 80 19.69 -9.14 31.83
CA PHE A 80 19.41 -9.40 33.22
C PHE A 80 20.77 -9.69 33.86
N ALA A 81 21.29 -8.75 34.64
CA ALA A 81 22.53 -8.92 35.36
C ALA A 81 22.28 -9.99 36.43
N GLN A 82 22.27 -11.26 36.03
CA GLN A 82 22.50 -12.35 36.94
C GLN A 82 23.90 -12.12 37.49
N LYS A 83 23.93 -11.61 38.73
CA LYS A 83 25.03 -11.61 39.69
C LYS A 83 26.17 -12.55 39.28
N ILE A 84 27.14 -12.05 38.53
CA ILE A 84 28.48 -12.62 38.53
C ILE A 84 29.34 -11.57 39.24
N GLN A 85 29.61 -11.83 40.51
CA GLN A 85 30.59 -11.11 41.31
C GLN A 85 31.98 -11.29 40.69
N VAL A 86 32.38 -10.41 39.79
CA VAL A 86 33.80 -10.13 39.53
C VAL A 86 34.04 -8.63 39.54
N GLN A 87 33.56 -7.98 40.61
CA GLN A 87 33.88 -6.59 40.91
C GLN A 87 35.31 -6.47 41.42
N LYS A 88 36.29 -6.37 40.52
CA LYS A 88 37.52 -5.57 40.74
C LYS A 88 38.49 -5.53 39.57
N PHE A 89 38.42 -6.49 38.64
CA PHE A 89 39.39 -6.56 37.54
C PHE A 89 38.94 -5.81 36.27
N PHE A 90 37.66 -5.41 36.21
CA PHE A 90 37.07 -4.84 35.00
C PHE A 90 37.30 -3.33 34.83
N PHE A 91 37.71 -2.61 35.88
CA PHE A 91 37.69 -1.15 35.87
C PHE A 91 38.90 -0.47 35.20
N LEU A 92 39.88 -1.23 34.71
CA LEU A 92 41.15 -0.66 34.21
C LEU A 92 41.53 -1.04 32.77
N TYR A 93 40.73 -1.84 32.06
CA TYR A 93 40.97 -2.15 30.65
C TYR A 93 39.75 -1.81 29.79
N ASN A 94 39.85 -0.67 29.12
CA ASN A 94 38.99 -0.16 28.04
C ASN A 94 37.71 0.57 28.45
N SER A 95 37.79 1.90 28.30
CA SER A 95 36.71 2.87 28.03
C SER A 95 35.92 2.58 26.73
N LYS A 96 35.75 1.31 26.38
CA LYS A 96 35.04 0.80 25.20
C LYS A 96 34.18 -0.39 25.62
N PHE A 97 33.60 -0.32 26.81
CA PHE A 97 32.64 -1.32 27.26
C PHE A 97 31.39 -1.14 26.41
N VAL A 98 31.22 -2.10 25.52
CA VAL A 98 30.12 -2.23 24.56
C VAL A 98 28.82 -2.06 25.33
N LEU A 99 28.19 -0.89 25.16
CA LEU A 99 26.74 -0.77 25.34
C LEU A 99 26.17 -1.90 24.49
N HIS A 100 25.56 -2.90 25.12
CA HIS A 100 24.97 -4.01 24.38
C HIS A 100 23.83 -3.43 23.55
N GLN A 101 24.07 -3.17 22.27
CA GLN A 101 23.06 -2.67 21.34
C GLN A 101 22.19 -3.85 20.91
N ASP A 102 20.89 -3.63 20.70
CA ASP A 102 19.96 -4.67 20.26
C ASP A 102 20.13 -4.96 18.75
N VAL A 103 21.24 -5.63 18.44
CA VAL A 103 21.62 -6.00 17.06
C VAL A 103 20.60 -6.98 16.47
N GLU A 104 20.00 -7.83 17.29
CA GLU A 104 19.03 -8.83 16.86
C GLU A 104 17.75 -8.17 16.34
N ASN A 105 17.19 -7.23 17.11
CA ASN A 105 16.02 -6.45 16.71
C ASN A 105 16.32 -5.55 15.50
N ALA A 106 17.55 -5.01 15.41
CA ALA A 106 17.99 -4.26 14.23
C ALA A 106 18.02 -5.14 12.97
N VAL A 107 18.61 -6.33 13.05
CA VAL A 107 18.68 -7.30 11.95
C VAL A 107 17.28 -7.77 11.55
N GLU A 108 16.42 -8.10 12.51
CA GLU A 108 15.03 -8.49 12.26
C GLU A 108 14.25 -7.38 11.54
N SER A 109 14.42 -6.13 11.98
CA SER A 109 13.82 -4.97 11.32
C SER A 109 14.29 -4.83 9.88
N LEU A 110 15.60 -4.97 9.61
CA LEU A 110 16.17 -4.88 8.27
C LEU A 110 15.68 -6.01 7.35
N ILE A 111 15.56 -7.24 7.87
CA ILE A 111 14.99 -8.38 7.13
C ILE A 111 13.55 -8.08 6.72
N ARG A 112 12.71 -7.58 7.63
CA ARG A 112 11.33 -7.17 7.31
C ARG A 112 11.24 -6.05 6.28
N GLY A 113 12.29 -5.24 6.16
CA GLY A 113 12.41 -4.19 5.15
C GLY A 113 13.05 -4.63 3.83
N ASN A 114 13.33 -5.92 3.62
CA ASN A 114 14.08 -6.42 2.45
C ASN A 114 15.49 -5.80 2.30
N HIS A 115 16.11 -5.34 3.40
CA HIS A 115 17.45 -4.72 3.40
C HIS A 115 18.53 -5.74 3.75
N TRP A 116 18.70 -6.74 2.87
CA TRP A 116 19.59 -7.89 3.08
C TRP A 116 21.06 -7.51 3.18
N SER A 117 21.58 -6.67 2.29
CA SER A 117 22.99 -6.27 2.33
C SER A 117 23.35 -5.54 3.64
N GLU A 118 22.40 -4.76 4.16
CA GLU A 118 22.58 -4.01 5.39
C GLU A 118 22.51 -4.92 6.62
N SER A 119 21.57 -5.87 6.66
CA SER A 119 21.45 -6.82 7.77
C SER A 119 22.71 -7.68 7.94
N VAL A 120 23.32 -8.07 6.82
CA VAL A 120 24.60 -8.80 6.79
C VAL A 120 25.75 -7.91 7.26
N ARG A 121 25.85 -6.68 6.75
CA ARG A 121 26.89 -5.73 7.17
C ARG A 121 26.82 -5.47 8.67
N VAL A 122 25.61 -5.25 9.21
CA VAL A 122 25.35 -5.03 10.63
C VAL A 122 25.78 -6.25 11.43
N SER A 123 25.34 -7.45 11.05
CA SER A 123 25.73 -8.71 11.71
C SER A 123 27.25 -8.86 11.83
N HIS A 124 28.00 -8.60 10.75
CA HIS A 124 29.46 -8.65 10.78
C HIS A 124 30.10 -7.51 11.60
N SER A 125 29.59 -6.29 11.47
CA SER A 125 30.16 -5.10 12.14
C SER A 125 30.10 -5.22 13.67
N PHE A 126 29.07 -5.90 14.19
CA PHE A 126 28.90 -6.14 15.62
C PHE A 126 29.39 -7.52 16.09
N GLY A 127 30.08 -8.27 15.23
CA GLY A 127 30.65 -9.58 15.58
C GLY A 127 29.60 -10.68 15.83
N ARG A 128 28.37 -10.50 15.35
CA ARG A 128 27.24 -11.42 15.49
C ARG A 128 26.93 -12.14 14.18
N ALA A 129 27.94 -12.81 13.62
CA ALA A 129 27.80 -13.58 12.38
C ALA A 129 26.83 -14.77 12.52
N ASP A 130 26.55 -15.21 13.75
CA ASP A 130 25.54 -16.22 14.07
C ASP A 130 24.12 -15.83 13.60
N LEU A 131 23.82 -14.52 13.53
CA LEU A 131 22.54 -14.02 13.04
C LEU A 131 22.32 -14.30 11.55
N ILE A 132 23.39 -14.54 10.79
CA ILE A 132 23.29 -14.87 9.37
C ILE A 132 22.59 -16.22 9.18
N GLU A 133 23.02 -17.23 9.94
CA GLU A 133 22.44 -18.57 9.86
C GLU A 133 21.08 -18.65 10.55
N THR A 134 20.90 -17.94 11.68
CA THR A 134 19.70 -18.06 12.51
C THR A 134 18.54 -17.17 12.08
N HIS A 135 18.81 -15.99 11.51
CA HIS A 135 17.78 -15.02 11.14
C HIS A 135 17.77 -14.73 9.63
N ILE A 136 18.91 -14.41 9.03
CA ILE A 136 18.98 -13.94 7.64
C ILE A 136 18.62 -15.04 6.66
N LYS A 137 19.20 -16.24 6.77
CA LYS A 137 18.87 -17.36 5.85
C LYS A 137 17.42 -17.83 5.97
N PRO A 138 16.85 -18.05 7.17
CA PRO A 138 15.43 -18.36 7.30
C PRO A 138 14.53 -17.25 6.77
N GLY A 139 14.84 -15.99 7.08
CA GLY A 139 14.09 -14.83 6.56
C GLY A 139 14.15 -14.73 5.04
N LEU A 140 15.29 -15.08 4.43
CA LEU A 140 15.45 -15.11 2.97
C LEU A 140 14.60 -16.22 2.33
N ALA A 141 14.53 -17.40 2.94
CA ALA A 141 13.68 -18.50 2.47
C ALA A 141 12.19 -18.17 2.60
N GLU A 142 11.77 -17.57 3.71
CA GLU A 142 10.39 -17.13 3.95
C GLU A 142 9.98 -16.06 2.93
N THR A 143 10.79 -15.00 2.79
CA THR A 143 10.52 -13.91 1.83
C THR A 143 10.53 -14.41 0.40
N PHE A 144 11.40 -15.36 0.04
CA PHE A 144 11.38 -16.02 -1.27
C PHE A 144 10.03 -16.73 -1.51
N SER A 145 9.54 -17.51 -0.54
CA SER A 145 8.24 -18.18 -0.67
C SER A 145 7.10 -17.16 -0.81
N GLN A 146 7.12 -16.10 0.02
CA GLN A 146 6.12 -15.03 -0.02
C GLN A 146 6.08 -14.34 -1.39
N HIS A 147 7.25 -13.92 -1.91
CA HIS A 147 7.30 -13.25 -3.22
C HIS A 147 6.91 -14.19 -4.35
N LYS A 148 7.26 -15.47 -4.26
CA LYS A 148 6.85 -16.48 -5.24
C LYS A 148 5.33 -16.62 -5.31
N ASP A 149 4.66 -16.64 -4.17
CA ASP A 149 3.20 -16.73 -4.12
C ASP A 149 2.55 -15.40 -4.52
N ASP A 150 3.10 -14.24 -4.15
CA ASP A 150 2.66 -12.93 -4.63
C ASP A 150 2.74 -12.82 -6.17
N ILE A 151 3.80 -13.34 -6.80
CA ILE A 151 3.91 -13.39 -8.27
C ILE A 151 2.79 -14.22 -8.87
N LYS A 152 2.50 -15.40 -8.32
CA LYS A 152 1.41 -16.27 -8.81
C LYS A 152 0.05 -15.60 -8.65
N ASP A 153 -0.22 -15.00 -7.50
CA ASP A 153 -1.48 -14.30 -7.24
C ASP A 153 -1.68 -13.14 -8.23
N MET A 154 -0.61 -12.39 -8.52
CA MET A 154 -0.65 -11.34 -9.54
C MET A 154 -0.89 -11.90 -10.95
N GLN A 155 -0.27 -13.04 -11.30
CA GLN A 155 -0.53 -13.72 -12.57
C GLN A 155 -1.99 -14.17 -12.70
N GLU A 156 -2.52 -14.84 -11.68
CA GLU A 156 -3.92 -15.29 -11.68
C GLU A 156 -4.91 -14.12 -11.73
N GLN A 157 -4.65 -13.06 -10.97
CA GLN A 157 -5.47 -11.86 -10.99
C GLN A 157 -5.48 -11.22 -12.37
N PHE A 158 -4.30 -11.10 -12.99
CA PHE A 158 -4.15 -10.57 -14.34
C PHE A 158 -4.93 -11.40 -15.36
N GLU A 159 -4.78 -12.73 -15.35
CA GLU A 159 -5.44 -13.64 -16.29
C GLU A 159 -6.97 -13.60 -16.16
N LYS A 160 -7.50 -13.57 -14.92
CA LYS A 160 -8.95 -13.45 -14.67
C LYS A 160 -9.47 -12.09 -15.16
N GLN A 161 -8.76 -11.00 -14.87
CA GLN A 161 -9.19 -9.65 -15.25
C GLN A 161 -9.11 -9.41 -16.76
N ILE A 162 -8.06 -9.88 -17.43
CA ILE A 162 -7.91 -9.69 -18.88
C ILE A 162 -8.90 -10.55 -19.67
N THR A 163 -9.17 -11.78 -19.23
CA THR A 163 -10.20 -12.64 -19.84
C THR A 163 -11.56 -11.97 -19.74
N ARG A 164 -11.90 -11.46 -18.55
CA ARG A 164 -13.17 -10.74 -18.35
C ARG A 164 -13.26 -9.45 -19.17
N LEU A 165 -12.18 -8.69 -19.25
CA LEU A 165 -12.13 -7.47 -20.05
C LEU A 165 -12.32 -7.79 -21.54
N ARG A 166 -11.73 -8.89 -22.03
CA ARG A 166 -11.93 -9.36 -23.41
C ARG A 166 -13.38 -9.75 -23.67
N GLU A 167 -14.00 -10.53 -22.78
CA GLU A 167 -15.43 -10.89 -22.89
C GLU A 167 -16.35 -9.66 -22.97
N LEU A 168 -16.06 -8.62 -22.18
CA LEU A 168 -16.84 -7.38 -22.16
C LEU A 168 -16.69 -6.59 -23.46
N ARG A 169 -15.53 -6.64 -24.11
CA ARG A 169 -15.25 -5.93 -25.36
C ARG A 169 -15.70 -6.70 -26.61
N GLU A 170 -15.68 -8.04 -26.56
CA GLU A 170 -16.19 -8.90 -27.64
C GLU A 170 -17.72 -8.89 -27.71
N LYS A 171 -18.39 -8.85 -26.55
CA LYS A 171 -19.83 -8.60 -26.47
C LYS A 171 -20.08 -7.12 -26.71
N LYS A 172 -20.10 -6.71 -27.98
CA LYS A 172 -20.61 -5.39 -28.40
C LYS A 172 -21.90 -5.08 -27.63
N PRO A 173 -22.12 -3.83 -27.19
CA PRO A 173 -23.35 -3.43 -26.51
C PRO A 173 -24.53 -3.36 -27.49
N ASP A 174 -24.95 -4.49 -28.06
CA ASP A 174 -26.13 -4.60 -28.94
C ASP A 174 -27.45 -4.58 -28.14
N ALA A 175 -27.42 -4.33 -26.83
CA ALA A 175 -28.59 -4.51 -25.96
C ALA A 175 -29.22 -3.23 -25.40
N TYR A 176 -28.68 -2.03 -25.71
CA TYR A 176 -29.23 -0.78 -25.15
C TYR A 176 -29.73 0.25 -26.17
N MET A 177 -29.53 0.06 -27.48
CA MET A 177 -29.86 1.07 -28.50
C MET A 177 -31.00 0.70 -29.47
N ASN A 178 -31.59 -0.50 -29.37
CA ASN A 178 -32.67 -0.94 -30.28
C ASN A 178 -33.96 -1.29 -29.53
N MET A 179 -34.40 -0.43 -28.61
CA MET A 179 -35.81 -0.41 -28.21
C MET A 179 -36.48 0.73 -29.00
N PRO A 180 -37.64 0.52 -29.66
CA PRO A 180 -38.34 1.59 -30.35
C PRO A 180 -38.60 2.74 -29.36
N ASP A 181 -38.24 3.96 -29.75
CA ASP A 181 -38.64 5.17 -29.03
C ASP A 181 -40.16 5.21 -28.97
N ASP A 182 -40.73 4.83 -27.82
CA ASP A 182 -42.13 5.05 -27.53
C ASP A 182 -42.26 6.43 -26.87
N PRO A 183 -42.79 7.45 -27.58
CA PRO A 183 -42.88 8.83 -27.10
C PRO A 183 -43.83 9.00 -25.90
N THR A 184 -44.48 7.92 -25.43
CA THR A 184 -45.32 7.96 -24.23
C THR A 184 -44.54 7.76 -22.92
N LEU A 185 -43.27 7.35 -22.99
CA LEU A 185 -42.43 7.06 -21.82
C LEU A 185 -41.47 8.20 -21.42
N GLU A 186 -41.46 9.30 -22.16
CA GLU A 186 -40.53 10.44 -21.99
C GLU A 186 -40.71 11.19 -20.64
N ASN A 187 -41.86 11.01 -19.97
CA ASN A 187 -42.16 11.62 -18.68
C ASN A 187 -42.02 10.66 -17.48
N VAL A 188 -41.52 9.44 -17.68
CA VAL A 188 -41.20 8.54 -16.57
C VAL A 188 -39.77 8.81 -16.14
N ASP A 189 -39.66 9.68 -15.13
CA ASP A 189 -38.43 9.99 -14.43
C ASP A 189 -37.65 8.70 -14.11
N MET A 190 -36.52 8.50 -14.80
CA MET A 190 -35.57 7.39 -14.61
C MET A 190 -34.82 7.51 -13.26
N PHE A 191 -35.37 8.26 -12.29
CA PHE A 191 -34.75 8.55 -11.00
C PHE A 191 -35.59 8.11 -9.80
N SER A 192 -36.41 7.07 -9.93
CA SER A 192 -36.93 6.38 -8.75
C SER A 192 -36.06 5.16 -8.41
N ASP A 193 -35.46 5.19 -7.22
CA ASP A 193 -34.53 4.24 -6.59
C ASP A 193 -35.07 2.78 -6.47
N THR A 194 -36.16 2.41 -7.14
CA THR A 194 -36.74 1.05 -7.19
C THR A 194 -36.50 0.30 -8.50
N THR A 195 -36.14 0.98 -9.60
CA THR A 195 -35.98 0.33 -10.93
C THR A 195 -34.69 -0.49 -11.06
N SER A 196 -33.62 -0.13 -10.35
CA SER A 196 -32.33 -0.84 -10.46
C SER A 196 -32.30 -2.23 -9.78
N MET A 197 -33.34 -2.61 -9.03
CA MET A 197 -33.52 -3.96 -8.49
C MET A 197 -34.59 -4.77 -9.26
N TYR A 198 -35.24 -4.16 -10.26
CA TYR A 198 -36.41 -4.71 -10.92
C TYR A 198 -36.22 -4.84 -12.44
N SER A 199 -35.01 -5.19 -12.90
CA SER A 199 -34.85 -5.66 -14.27
C SER A 199 -35.29 -7.13 -14.32
N GLN A 200 -36.57 -7.38 -14.59
CA GLN A 200 -37.11 -8.49 -15.42
C GLN A 200 -38.62 -8.75 -15.23
N PHE A 201 -39.29 -8.32 -14.15
CA PHE A 201 -40.65 -8.83 -13.84
C PHE A 201 -41.84 -7.83 -13.81
N THR A 202 -41.65 -6.51 -13.69
CA THR A 202 -42.80 -5.56 -13.48
C THR A 202 -43.19 -4.80 -14.74
N ARG A 203 -42.92 -5.36 -15.92
CA ARG A 203 -43.36 -4.76 -17.19
C ARG A 203 -44.83 -5.09 -17.55
N TYR A 204 -45.53 -5.93 -16.79
CA TYR A 204 -46.91 -6.36 -17.11
C TYR A 204 -48.00 -5.98 -16.10
N THR A 205 -47.69 -5.24 -15.03
CA THR A 205 -48.72 -4.71 -14.13
C THR A 205 -48.86 -3.21 -14.34
N SER A 206 -49.65 -2.86 -15.34
CA SER A 206 -50.19 -1.51 -15.51
C SER A 206 -51.04 -1.12 -14.28
N THR A 207 -51.05 0.17 -13.99
CA THR A 207 -52.03 0.91 -13.16
C THR A 207 -52.01 0.71 -11.64
N THR A 208 -51.43 1.69 -10.93
CA THR A 208 -52.10 2.57 -9.94
C THR A 208 -51.09 3.07 -8.90
N ALA A 209 -50.47 4.21 -9.16
CA ALA A 209 -49.83 5.05 -8.13
C ALA A 209 -49.65 6.47 -8.67
N GLN A 210 -50.76 7.12 -9.03
CA GLN A 210 -50.80 8.58 -9.01
C GLN A 210 -50.97 9.04 -7.55
N MET A 211 -50.44 10.23 -7.25
CA MET A 211 -50.51 10.99 -5.99
C MET A 211 -49.41 10.61 -4.96
N SER A 212 -48.37 11.44 -4.79
CA SER A 212 -48.50 12.70 -4.05
C SER A 212 -47.29 13.63 -4.29
N GLN A 213 -47.50 14.64 -5.12
CA GLN A 213 -46.69 15.86 -5.14
C GLN A 213 -47.40 16.88 -4.24
N ALA A 214 -46.94 17.03 -3.00
CA ALA A 214 -47.29 18.18 -2.18
C ALA A 214 -46.22 18.46 -1.12
N SER A 215 -45.66 19.68 -1.21
CA SER A 215 -45.20 20.51 -0.09
C SER A 215 -43.84 20.20 0.56
N ALA A 216 -42.81 20.94 0.12
CA ALA A 216 -41.85 21.57 1.03
C ALA A 216 -41.14 22.74 0.34
N ARG A 217 -41.82 23.88 0.24
CA ARG A 217 -41.16 25.18 0.04
C ARG A 217 -40.55 25.59 1.38
N SER A 218 -39.23 25.54 1.49
CA SER A 218 -38.48 26.23 2.55
C SER A 218 -37.12 26.66 2.02
N SER A 219 -36.93 27.97 1.97
CA SER A 219 -35.75 28.71 1.57
C SER A 219 -34.73 28.73 2.70
N THR A 220 -33.77 27.80 2.67
CA THR A 220 -32.42 27.90 3.29
C THR A 220 -31.70 26.57 3.05
N ASN A 221 -31.13 26.33 1.86
CA ASN A 221 -30.53 25.02 1.55
C ASN A 221 -29.29 25.04 0.65
N PHE A 222 -28.49 26.11 0.65
CA PHE A 222 -27.22 26.10 -0.11
C PHE A 222 -26.22 25.06 0.45
N ALA A 223 -26.18 24.85 1.77
CA ALA A 223 -25.35 23.81 2.40
C ALA A 223 -25.86 22.37 2.14
N GLN A 224 -27.16 22.20 1.89
CA GLN A 224 -27.78 20.89 1.67
C GLN A 224 -27.57 20.36 0.25
N PHE A 225 -27.46 21.26 -0.75
CA PHE A 225 -27.09 20.88 -2.12
C PHE A 225 -25.64 20.38 -2.22
N ASN A 226 -24.68 21.01 -1.54
CA ASN A 226 -23.27 20.61 -1.59
C ASN A 226 -22.99 19.30 -0.79
N SER A 227 -23.76 19.06 0.29
CA SER A 227 -23.75 17.81 1.06
C SER A 227 -24.35 16.63 0.28
N ARG A 228 -25.38 16.87 -0.54
CA ARG A 228 -25.96 15.85 -1.42
C ARG A 228 -25.06 15.53 -2.60
N SER A 229 -24.41 16.53 -3.21
CA SER A 229 -23.42 16.34 -4.27
C SER A 229 -22.21 15.53 -3.80
N SER A 230 -21.62 15.85 -2.64
CA SER A 230 -20.51 15.08 -2.05
C SER A 230 -20.92 13.68 -1.60
N LYS A 231 -22.12 13.49 -1.05
CA LYS A 231 -22.66 12.16 -0.71
C LYS A 231 -22.98 11.33 -1.95
N ASN A 232 -23.48 11.93 -3.02
CA ASN A 232 -23.76 11.28 -4.29
C ASN A 232 -22.47 10.92 -5.02
N LYS A 233 -21.49 11.83 -5.09
CA LYS A 233 -20.14 11.57 -5.61
C LYS A 233 -19.47 10.41 -4.87
N ARG A 234 -19.54 10.39 -3.53
CA ARG A 234 -19.02 9.29 -2.71
C ARG A 234 -19.79 7.98 -2.90
N ARG A 235 -21.09 8.04 -3.25
CA ARG A 235 -21.95 6.88 -3.55
C ARG A 235 -21.67 6.33 -4.95
N GLU A 236 -21.43 7.20 -5.92
CA GLU A 236 -21.01 6.86 -7.29
C GLU A 236 -19.60 6.29 -7.32
N GLU A 237 -18.65 6.89 -6.61
CA GLU A 237 -17.30 6.34 -6.41
C GLU A 237 -17.37 4.94 -5.75
N ARG A 238 -18.29 4.71 -4.81
CA ARG A 238 -18.53 3.38 -4.23
C ARG A 238 -19.12 2.40 -5.25
N LYS A 239 -19.99 2.85 -6.16
CA LYS A 239 -20.56 2.01 -7.23
C LYS A 239 -19.49 1.66 -8.27
N LYS A 240 -18.69 2.64 -8.69
CA LYS A 240 -17.49 2.45 -9.53
C LYS A 240 -16.51 1.46 -8.91
N ASN A 241 -16.32 1.54 -7.59
CA ASN A 241 -15.44 0.62 -6.85
C ASN A 241 -16.12 -0.68 -6.41
N SER A 242 -17.41 -0.89 -6.69
CA SER A 242 -18.15 -2.05 -6.16
C SER A 242 -17.84 -3.34 -6.92
N GLY A 243 -17.12 -3.28 -8.05
CA GLY A 243 -16.64 -4.44 -8.82
C GLY A 243 -17.74 -5.44 -9.20
N ARG A 244 -19.01 -5.03 -9.16
CA ARG A 244 -20.14 -5.92 -9.40
C ARG A 244 -20.21 -6.26 -10.89
N LYS A 245 -20.17 -7.55 -11.18
CA LYS A 245 -20.29 -8.10 -12.53
C LYS A 245 -21.60 -7.63 -13.18
N GLY A 246 -21.53 -7.16 -14.43
CA GLY A 246 -22.66 -6.69 -15.23
C GLY A 246 -23.06 -5.23 -15.02
N THR A 247 -22.21 -4.40 -14.41
CA THR A 247 -22.49 -2.96 -14.22
C THR A 247 -21.84 -2.10 -15.30
N ILE A 248 -22.42 -0.92 -15.57
CA ILE A 248 -21.92 0.04 -16.58
C ILE A 248 -20.47 0.48 -16.28
N TYR A 249 -20.05 0.43 -15.01
CA TYR A 249 -18.71 0.79 -14.55
C TYR A 249 -17.74 -0.40 -14.46
N GLU A 250 -18.14 -1.60 -14.88
CA GLU A 250 -17.31 -2.80 -14.76
C GLU A 250 -16.00 -2.68 -15.55
N GLU A 251 -16.04 -2.12 -16.77
CA GLU A 251 -14.83 -1.90 -17.58
C GLU A 251 -13.88 -0.87 -16.93
N GLU A 252 -14.41 0.26 -16.47
CA GLU A 252 -13.61 1.29 -15.76
C GLU A 252 -12.94 0.73 -14.50
N TYR A 253 -13.67 -0.09 -13.73
CA TYR A 253 -13.13 -0.78 -12.56
C TYR A 253 -12.02 -1.77 -12.91
N LEU A 254 -12.22 -2.61 -13.93
CA LEU A 254 -11.22 -3.59 -14.36
C LEU A 254 -9.95 -2.89 -14.85
N VAL A 255 -10.07 -1.84 -15.66
CA VAL A 255 -8.91 -1.09 -16.14
C VAL A 255 -8.18 -0.38 -14.99
N SER A 256 -8.91 0.20 -14.03
CA SER A 256 -8.32 0.81 -12.83
C SER A 256 -7.61 -0.22 -11.93
N SER A 257 -8.21 -1.40 -11.77
CA SER A 257 -7.62 -2.52 -11.02
C SER A 257 -6.35 -3.04 -11.71
N LEU A 258 -6.37 -3.18 -13.03
CA LEU A 258 -5.20 -3.53 -13.83
C LEU A 258 -4.12 -2.46 -13.71
N LYS A 259 -4.45 -1.16 -13.77
CA LYS A 259 -3.46 -0.07 -13.55
C LYS A 259 -2.70 -0.26 -12.23
N ARG A 260 -3.43 -0.50 -11.14
CA ARG A 260 -2.83 -0.75 -9.81
C ARG A 260 -1.99 -2.02 -9.78
N LEU A 261 -2.40 -3.06 -10.48
CA LEU A 261 -1.64 -4.30 -10.61
C LEU A 261 -0.30 -4.08 -11.32
N TYR A 262 -0.29 -3.28 -12.39
CA TYR A 262 0.96 -2.88 -13.06
C TYR A 262 1.84 -2.07 -12.10
N GLU A 263 1.33 -1.02 -11.47
CA GLU A 263 2.11 -0.22 -10.53
C GLU A 263 2.74 -1.08 -9.41
N ARG A 264 1.98 -2.04 -8.86
CA ARG A 264 2.49 -3.01 -7.87
C ARG A 264 3.57 -3.92 -8.46
N ALA A 265 3.36 -4.50 -9.64
CA ALA A 265 4.34 -5.37 -10.29
C ALA A 265 5.64 -4.63 -10.60
N TYR A 266 5.57 -3.38 -11.07
CA TYR A 266 6.76 -2.58 -11.35
C TYR A 266 7.50 -2.14 -10.07
N ALA A 267 6.79 -1.85 -8.97
CA ALA A 267 7.41 -1.61 -7.67
C ALA A 267 8.14 -2.85 -7.12
N MET A 268 7.57 -4.05 -7.33
CA MET A 268 8.15 -5.31 -6.88
C MET A 268 9.49 -5.66 -7.56
N GLN A 269 9.84 -4.99 -8.66
CA GLN A 269 11.13 -5.17 -9.35
C GLN A 269 12.32 -4.88 -8.43
N THR A 270 12.26 -3.82 -7.61
CA THR A 270 13.34 -3.50 -6.68
C THR A 270 13.50 -4.59 -5.62
N GLU A 271 12.38 -5.12 -5.12
CA GLU A 271 12.37 -6.14 -4.07
C GLU A 271 12.93 -7.47 -4.61
N ILE A 272 12.50 -7.89 -5.81
CA ILE A 272 13.02 -9.09 -6.47
C ILE A 272 14.50 -8.94 -6.82
N GLY A 273 14.94 -7.75 -7.23
CA GLY A 273 16.36 -7.49 -7.49
C GLY A 273 17.23 -7.71 -6.23
N GLU A 274 16.80 -7.19 -5.09
CA GLU A 274 17.54 -7.32 -3.83
C GLU A 274 17.53 -8.75 -3.28
N ILE A 275 16.39 -9.46 -3.35
CA ILE A 275 16.32 -10.86 -2.91
C ILE A 275 17.14 -11.78 -3.83
N SER A 276 17.09 -11.58 -5.15
CA SER A 276 17.88 -12.38 -6.10
C SER A 276 19.38 -12.22 -5.88
N LYS A 277 19.87 -10.99 -5.63
CA LYS A 277 21.28 -10.77 -5.27
C LYS A 277 21.67 -11.54 -4.02
N SER A 278 20.81 -11.47 -3.00
CA SER A 278 21.06 -12.07 -1.69
C SER A 278 21.04 -13.60 -1.74
N LEU A 279 20.09 -14.19 -2.48
CA LEU A 279 20.01 -15.64 -2.72
C LEU A 279 21.28 -16.17 -3.38
N VAL A 280 21.80 -15.48 -4.40
CA VAL A 280 23.03 -15.88 -5.08
C VAL A 280 24.23 -15.86 -4.13
N VAL A 281 24.37 -14.81 -3.31
CA VAL A 281 25.48 -14.70 -2.33
C VAL A 281 25.50 -15.87 -1.35
N TYR A 282 24.34 -16.41 -0.98
CA TYR A 282 24.21 -17.54 -0.05
C TYR A 282 24.15 -18.91 -0.72
N GLY A 283 24.34 -18.98 -2.04
CA GLY A 283 24.40 -20.25 -2.79
C GLY A 283 23.05 -20.81 -3.25
N TYR A 284 21.94 -20.09 -3.04
CA TYR A 284 20.60 -20.45 -3.49
C TYR A 284 20.36 -20.01 -4.95
N MET A 285 21.21 -20.50 -5.85
CA MET A 285 21.24 -20.06 -7.24
C MET A 285 20.00 -20.53 -8.03
N GLU A 286 19.52 -21.75 -7.78
CA GLU A 286 18.34 -22.29 -8.46
C GLU A 286 17.07 -21.53 -8.06
N GLU A 287 16.95 -21.17 -6.79
CA GLU A 287 15.86 -20.35 -6.27
C GLU A 287 15.90 -18.95 -6.88
N ALA A 288 17.09 -18.33 -6.94
CA ALA A 288 17.27 -17.02 -7.55
C ALA A 288 16.90 -17.03 -9.06
N LYS A 289 17.30 -18.07 -9.80
CA LYS A 289 16.90 -18.26 -11.21
C LYS A 289 15.40 -18.45 -11.34
N ALA A 290 14.80 -19.29 -10.50
CA ALA A 290 13.38 -19.60 -10.56
C ALA A 290 12.49 -18.36 -10.35
N ILE A 291 12.77 -17.54 -9.34
CA ILE A 291 11.98 -16.32 -9.07
C ILE A 291 12.17 -15.27 -10.17
N GLN A 292 13.41 -15.07 -10.63
CA GLN A 292 13.70 -14.14 -11.74
C GLN A 292 12.95 -14.56 -13.00
N LYS A 293 13.01 -15.85 -13.37
CA LYS A 293 12.31 -16.38 -14.55
C LYS A 293 10.79 -16.23 -14.44
N GLN A 294 10.19 -16.61 -13.31
CA GLN A 294 8.74 -16.49 -13.10
C GLN A 294 8.27 -15.03 -13.20
N PHE A 295 9.03 -14.11 -12.64
CA PHE A 295 8.69 -12.70 -12.67
C PHE A 295 8.92 -12.07 -14.06
N LEU A 296 9.95 -12.50 -14.81
CA LEU A 296 10.13 -12.11 -16.21
C LEU A 296 8.93 -12.50 -17.08
N VAL A 297 8.44 -13.74 -16.93
CA VAL A 297 7.24 -14.20 -17.64
C VAL A 297 6.02 -13.35 -17.30
N LEU A 298 5.84 -12.97 -16.03
CA LEU A 298 4.76 -12.04 -15.64
C LEU A 298 4.92 -10.68 -16.33
N LEU A 299 6.12 -10.08 -16.28
CA LEU A 299 6.36 -8.76 -16.87
C LEU A 299 6.19 -8.76 -18.40
N GLU A 300 6.59 -9.83 -19.08
CA GLU A 300 6.38 -10.01 -20.52
C GLU A 300 4.89 -10.03 -20.86
N LYS A 301 4.10 -10.87 -20.17
CA LYS A 301 2.63 -10.92 -20.30
C LYS A 301 1.98 -9.55 -20.06
N LEU A 302 2.46 -8.79 -19.06
CA LEU A 302 1.97 -7.44 -18.80
C LEU A 302 2.38 -6.48 -19.93
N SER A 303 3.60 -6.56 -20.45
CA SER A 303 4.06 -5.68 -21.53
C SER A 303 3.31 -5.90 -22.84
N GLU A 304 2.98 -7.15 -23.19
CA GLU A 304 2.23 -7.46 -24.41
C GLU A 304 0.77 -6.98 -24.34
N ALA A 305 0.17 -7.03 -23.16
CA ALA A 305 -1.23 -6.69 -22.98
C ALA A 305 -1.49 -5.19 -22.79
N ILE A 306 -0.45 -4.36 -22.62
CA ILE A 306 -0.62 -2.96 -22.22
C ILE A 306 -1.43 -2.16 -23.24
N ASP A 307 -1.07 -2.23 -24.52
CA ASP A 307 -1.71 -1.44 -25.57
C ASP A 307 -3.12 -1.96 -25.87
N GLY A 308 -3.41 -3.22 -25.54
CA GLY A 308 -4.75 -3.78 -25.59
C GLY A 308 -5.64 -3.33 -24.43
N ILE A 309 -5.11 -3.15 -23.22
CA ILE A 309 -5.89 -2.85 -22.01
C ILE A 309 -6.24 -1.36 -21.93
N PHE A 310 -5.25 -0.47 -22.10
CA PHE A 310 -5.39 0.97 -21.88
C PHE A 310 -5.84 1.71 -23.14
N VAL A 311 -6.94 1.25 -23.71
CA VAL A 311 -7.66 1.86 -24.84
C VAL A 311 -8.81 2.71 -24.26
N PRO A 312 -9.24 3.82 -24.92
CA PRO A 312 -10.44 4.54 -24.52
C PRO A 312 -11.62 3.59 -24.28
N LEU A 313 -12.33 3.79 -23.17
CA LEU A 313 -13.44 2.93 -22.74
C LEU A 313 -14.44 2.72 -23.88
N GLN A 314 -14.80 1.47 -24.14
CA GLN A 314 -15.71 1.11 -25.24
C GLN A 314 -17.17 1.17 -24.80
N LEU A 315 -17.43 0.96 -23.51
CA LEU A 315 -18.74 1.22 -22.91
C LEU A 315 -18.92 2.73 -22.70
N GLN A 316 -19.89 3.32 -23.43
CA GLN A 316 -20.28 4.72 -23.24
C GLN A 316 -20.77 4.92 -21.80
N GLN A 317 -20.24 5.95 -21.14
CA GLN A 317 -20.79 6.44 -19.88
C GLN A 317 -22.21 6.94 -20.12
N PRO A 318 -23.13 6.80 -19.14
CA PRO A 318 -24.45 7.37 -19.26
C PRO A 318 -24.33 8.88 -19.52
N PRO A 319 -25.24 9.47 -20.31
CA PRO A 319 -25.25 10.91 -20.52
C PRO A 319 -25.32 11.62 -19.16
N ASN A 320 -24.60 12.73 -19.03
CA ASN A 320 -24.72 13.62 -17.87
C ASN A 320 -26.17 14.16 -17.77
N ASP A 321 -26.53 14.78 -16.65
CA ASP A 321 -27.87 15.38 -16.42
C ASP A 321 -28.35 16.31 -17.58
N ASP A 322 -27.43 16.82 -18.40
CA ASP A 322 -27.69 17.67 -19.57
C ASP A 322 -27.88 16.89 -20.90
N GLY A 323 -27.94 15.55 -20.88
CA GLY A 323 -28.06 14.71 -22.08
C GLY A 323 -26.76 14.55 -22.89
N VAL A 324 -25.65 15.14 -22.42
CA VAL A 324 -24.35 15.09 -23.10
C VAL A 324 -23.58 13.84 -22.68
N ILE A 325 -23.22 12.99 -23.65
CA ILE A 325 -22.30 11.86 -23.45
C ILE A 325 -20.93 12.45 -23.08
N PRO A 326 -20.40 12.21 -21.87
CA PRO A 326 -19.08 12.72 -21.51
C PRO A 326 -18.01 12.11 -22.44
N PRO A 327 -16.97 12.88 -22.81
CA PRO A 327 -15.90 12.37 -23.65
C PRO A 327 -15.26 11.13 -23.00
N PRO A 328 -14.76 10.18 -23.81
CA PRO A 328 -14.16 8.96 -23.28
C PRO A 328 -13.08 9.32 -22.26
N THR A 329 -13.19 8.76 -21.06
CA THR A 329 -12.23 9.03 -19.98
C THR A 329 -10.84 8.62 -20.46
N VAL A 330 -9.92 9.58 -20.53
CA VAL A 330 -8.52 9.32 -20.90
C VAL A 330 -7.91 8.48 -19.80
N ILE A 331 -7.63 7.22 -20.11
CA ILE A 331 -6.97 6.34 -19.16
C ILE A 331 -5.47 6.57 -19.27
N GLU A 332 -4.87 7.12 -18.22
CA GLU A 332 -3.42 7.26 -18.12
C GLU A 332 -2.77 5.88 -18.05
N LYS A 333 -1.79 5.65 -18.93
CA LYS A 333 -0.94 4.45 -18.88
C LYS A 333 -0.22 4.38 -17.52
N PRO A 334 -0.02 3.18 -16.96
CA PRO A 334 0.70 3.03 -15.69
C PRO A 334 2.13 3.57 -15.82
N SER A 335 2.61 4.23 -14.76
CA SER A 335 3.97 4.73 -14.70
C SER A 335 4.95 3.57 -14.52
N MET A 336 5.60 3.16 -15.60
CA MET A 336 6.64 2.13 -15.57
C MET A 336 7.98 2.76 -15.22
N VAL A 337 8.41 2.60 -13.97
CA VAL A 337 9.77 2.98 -13.59
C VAL A 337 10.73 1.92 -14.15
N ALA A 338 11.66 2.34 -15.00
CA ALA A 338 12.72 1.46 -15.50
C ALA A 338 13.75 1.24 -14.39
N VAL A 339 13.76 0.05 -13.80
CA VAL A 339 14.73 -0.33 -12.75
C VAL A 339 15.64 -1.44 -13.28
N LYS A 340 16.96 -1.30 -13.09
CA LYS A 340 17.90 -2.39 -13.35
C LYS A 340 17.88 -3.36 -12.17
N TRP A 341 17.04 -4.38 -12.26
CA TRP A 341 16.89 -5.41 -11.23
C TRP A 341 17.37 -6.81 -11.67
N LYS A 342 17.40 -7.08 -12.97
CA LYS A 342 17.78 -8.37 -13.55
C LYS A 342 19.26 -8.65 -13.30
N LEU A 343 19.56 -9.88 -12.87
CA LEU A 343 20.93 -10.38 -12.82
C LEU A 343 21.23 -11.14 -14.10
N GLU A 344 22.13 -10.59 -14.91
CA GLU A 344 22.53 -11.15 -16.20
C GLU A 344 23.14 -12.55 -16.06
N LEU A 345 23.84 -12.81 -14.95
CA LEU A 345 24.40 -14.13 -14.61
C LEU A 345 23.36 -15.24 -14.37
N LEU A 346 22.09 -14.87 -14.18
CA LEU A 346 20.97 -15.80 -13.97
C LEU A 346 20.12 -15.97 -15.24
N LEU A 347 20.47 -15.27 -16.33
CA LEU A 347 19.89 -15.50 -17.64
C LEU A 347 20.71 -16.61 -18.30
N ASP A 348 20.07 -17.75 -18.58
CA ASP A 348 20.70 -18.85 -19.32
C ASP A 348 20.96 -18.47 -20.79
#